data_AF-A0A2H0LS44-F1
#
_entry.id   AF-A0A2H0LS44-F1
#
_cell.length_a   1.000
_cell.length_b   1.000
_cell.length_c   1.000
_cell.angle_alpha   90.00
_cell.angle_beta   90.00
_cell.angle_gamma   90.00
#
_symmetry.space_group_name_H-M   'P 1'
#
loop_
_entity.id
_entity.type
_entity.pdbx_description
1 polymer ?
#
loop_
_entity_poly.entity_id
_entity_poly.type
_entity_poly.pdbx_seq_one_letter_code
_entity_poly.pdbx_strand_id
1 'polypeptide(L)'
;MRVENDRSFDPLSRFEQNARDKLAAEKSPLDELLAEEEEAKQLRARHIERRRLAFVLKKANLTAKLEQCFLLLYVQNFTVAQAAKILGVSNVRVRQMRIKLKTVLLKAAGYVGRNPKRGHLDRPQNMTRNQRRIWRLKHREGLPSKEIAAHLGISLRAVNMVLRRVK
;
A
#
# COMPACT_ATOMS: atom_id res chain seq x y z
N MET A 1 -43.23 40.68 38.41
CA MET A 1 -42.71 40.58 37.03
C MET A 1 -41.55 39.61 37.01
N ARG A 2 -41.69 38.49 36.28
CA ARG A 2 -40.59 37.55 36.01
C ARG A 2 -40.11 37.86 34.60
N VAL A 3 -38.85 38.27 34.47
CA VAL A 3 -38.23 38.61 33.18
C VAL A 3 -37.92 37.30 32.46
N GLU A 4 -38.58 37.07 31.34
CA GLU A 4 -38.28 35.96 30.44
C GLU A 4 -36.91 36.22 29.80
N ASN A 5 -35.97 35.28 29.96
CA ASN A 5 -34.71 35.31 29.22
C ASN A 5 -34.99 34.90 27.78
N ASP A 6 -35.27 35.88 26.93
CA ASP A 6 -35.23 35.70 25.49
C ASP A 6 -33.82 35.28 25.10
N ARG A 7 -33.71 34.04 24.61
CA ARG A 7 -32.58 33.54 23.81
C ARG A 7 -32.54 34.35 22.52
N SER A 8 -32.11 35.59 22.62
CA SER A 8 -31.79 36.44 21.48
C SER A 8 -30.53 35.87 20.86
N PHE A 9 -30.73 35.19 19.73
CA PHE A 9 -29.65 34.85 18.81
C PHE A 9 -29.16 36.17 18.23
N ASP A 10 -28.17 36.77 18.86
CA ASP A 10 -27.62 38.06 18.44
C ASP A 10 -27.03 37.87 17.03
N PRO A 11 -27.56 38.52 15.98
CA PRO A 11 -27.06 38.33 14.63
C PRO A 11 -25.64 38.89 14.57
N LEU A 12 -24.67 37.99 14.38
CA LEU A 12 -23.25 38.32 14.24
C LEU A 12 -23.08 39.55 13.34
N SER A 13 -22.27 40.51 13.79
CA SER A 13 -21.97 41.70 13.01
C SER A 13 -21.36 41.32 11.66
N ARG A 14 -21.55 42.14 10.62
CA ARG A 14 -20.93 41.90 9.29
C ARG A 14 -19.42 41.70 9.39
N PHE A 15 -18.77 42.34 10.36
CA PHE A 15 -17.35 42.13 10.64
C PHE A 15 -17.06 40.72 11.17
N GLU A 16 -17.87 40.23 12.11
CA GLU A 16 -17.73 38.90 12.72
C GLU A 16 -18.09 37.78 11.74
N GLN A 17 -19.10 37.98 10.89
CA GLN A 17 -19.43 37.08 9.78
C GLN A 17 -18.25 36.99 8.81
N ASN A 18 -17.71 38.14 8.36
CA ASN A 18 -16.54 38.17 7.48
C ASN A 18 -15.29 37.55 8.12
N ALA A 19 -15.08 37.72 9.43
CA ALA A 19 -13.97 37.10 10.15
C ALA A 19 -14.14 35.58 10.25
N ARG A 20 -15.36 35.11 10.51
CA ARG A 20 -15.69 33.69 10.58
C ARG A 20 -15.60 33.01 9.22
N ASP A 21 -16.04 33.67 8.16
CA ASP A 21 -15.94 33.18 6.78
C ASP A 21 -14.49 33.12 6.32
N LYS A 22 -13.64 34.08 6.72
CA LYS A 22 -12.20 34.03 6.47
C LYS A 22 -11.51 32.87 7.19
N LEU A 23 -11.83 32.67 8.47
CA LEU A 23 -11.29 31.55 9.26
C LEU A 23 -11.80 30.18 8.80
N ALA A 24 -13.01 30.11 8.23
CA ALA A 24 -13.57 28.88 7.67
C ALA A 24 -13.06 28.59 6.24
N ALA A 25 -12.67 29.63 5.48
CA ALA A 25 -12.08 29.51 4.16
C ALA A 25 -10.58 29.13 4.21
N GLU A 26 -9.89 29.48 5.29
CA GLU A 26 -8.54 28.99 5.55
C GLU A 26 -8.58 27.49 5.84
N LYS A 27 -7.81 26.71 5.08
CA LYS A 27 -7.65 25.29 5.34
C LYS A 27 -7.08 25.12 6.74
N SER A 28 -7.75 24.33 7.56
CA SER A 28 -7.24 24.02 8.89
C SER A 28 -5.85 23.38 8.74
N PRO A 29 -4.84 23.80 9.51
CA PRO A 29 -3.54 23.13 9.53
C PRO A 29 -3.66 21.61 9.79
N LEU A 30 -4.76 21.16 10.40
CA LEU A 30 -5.07 19.74 10.59
C LEU A 30 -5.47 19.04 9.29
N ASP A 31 -6.15 19.72 8.37
CA ASP A 31 -6.59 19.15 7.10
C ASP A 31 -5.41 18.91 6.14
N GLU A 32 -4.41 19.79 6.18
CA GLU A 32 -3.16 19.62 5.43
C GLU A 32 -2.36 18.41 5.93
N LEU A 33 -2.26 18.24 7.26
CA LEU A 33 -1.60 17.07 7.86
C LEU A 33 -2.32 15.76 7.55
N LEU A 34 -3.67 15.78 7.52
CA LEU A 34 -4.46 14.61 7.13
C LEU A 34 -4.26 14.24 5.65
N ALA A 35 -4.22 15.23 4.75
CA ALA A 35 -3.94 15.01 3.34
C ALA A 35 -2.56 14.40 3.11
N GLU A 36 -1.52 14.92 3.78
CA GLU A 36 -0.16 14.37 3.72
C GLU A 36 -0.10 12.91 4.22
N GLU A 37 -0.79 12.60 5.31
CA GLU A 37 -0.89 11.23 5.80
C GLU A 37 -1.59 10.29 4.81
N GLU A 38 -2.67 10.74 4.19
CA GLU A 38 -3.41 9.97 3.20
C GLU A 38 -2.56 9.70 1.95
N GLU A 39 -1.86 10.72 1.45
CA GLU A 39 -0.93 10.57 0.33
C GLU A 39 0.20 9.58 0.69
N ALA A 40 0.78 9.70 1.87
CA ALA A 40 1.79 8.76 2.35
C ALA A 40 1.23 7.33 2.46
N LYS A 41 0.00 7.16 2.95
CA LYS A 41 -0.69 5.85 3.00
C LYS A 41 -0.92 5.29 1.60
N GLN A 42 -1.34 6.12 0.64
CA GLN A 42 -1.54 5.72 -0.75
C GLN A 42 -0.23 5.30 -1.43
N LEU A 43 0.84 6.07 -1.24
CA LEU A 43 2.16 5.74 -1.77
C LEU A 43 2.67 4.41 -1.20
N ARG A 44 2.49 4.18 0.11
CA ARG A 44 2.81 2.91 0.77
C ARG A 44 2.00 1.76 0.18
N ALA A 45 0.69 1.93 0.00
CA ALA A 45 -0.19 0.92 -0.60
C ALA A 45 0.29 0.56 -2.02
N ARG A 46 0.56 1.56 -2.88
CA ARG A 46 1.10 1.36 -4.23
C ARG A 46 2.43 0.61 -4.21
N HIS A 47 3.33 0.95 -3.29
CA HIS A 47 4.60 0.24 -3.13
C HIS A 47 4.40 -1.24 -2.75
N ILE A 48 3.48 -1.52 -1.83
CA ILE A 48 3.14 -2.89 -1.42
C ILE A 48 2.55 -3.67 -2.60
N GLU A 49 1.65 -3.07 -3.37
CA GLU A 49 1.06 -3.66 -4.56
C GLU A 49 2.10 -3.97 -5.63
N ARG A 50 2.98 -3.02 -5.95
CA ARG A 50 4.09 -3.23 -6.90
C ARG A 50 4.99 -4.39 -6.47
N ARG A 51 5.34 -4.47 -5.17
CA ARG A 51 6.13 -5.59 -4.62
C ARG A 51 5.40 -6.92 -4.73
N ARG A 52 4.09 -6.95 -4.43
CA ARG A 52 3.26 -8.15 -4.58
C ARG A 52 3.21 -8.60 -6.03
N LEU A 53 2.97 -7.68 -6.96
CA LEU A 53 2.94 -7.97 -8.39
C LEU A 53 4.29 -8.54 -8.86
N ALA A 54 5.40 -7.89 -8.51
CA ALA A 54 6.73 -8.36 -8.86
C ALA A 54 7.01 -9.78 -8.32
N PHE A 55 6.57 -10.07 -7.09
CA PHE A 55 6.69 -11.41 -6.52
C PHE A 55 5.82 -12.43 -7.27
N VAL A 56 4.57 -12.09 -7.59
CA VAL A 56 3.67 -12.97 -8.36
C VAL A 56 4.27 -13.27 -9.73
N LEU A 57 4.77 -12.26 -10.44
CA LEU A 57 5.41 -12.42 -11.75
C LEU A 57 6.66 -13.30 -11.64
N LYS A 58 7.49 -13.10 -10.61
CA LYS A 58 8.65 -13.96 -10.34
C LYS A 58 8.25 -15.41 -10.05
N LYS A 59 7.16 -15.64 -9.31
CA LYS A 59 6.67 -17.00 -8.98
C LYS A 59 5.92 -17.67 -10.11
N ALA A 60 5.33 -16.88 -11.00
CA ALA A 60 4.62 -17.36 -12.17
C ALA A 60 5.55 -18.09 -13.15
N ASN A 61 6.87 -17.82 -13.13
CA ASN A 61 7.84 -18.39 -14.07
C ASN A 61 7.30 -18.34 -15.51
N LEU A 62 6.88 -17.14 -15.94
CA LEU A 62 6.33 -16.95 -17.28
C LEU A 62 7.41 -17.25 -18.32
N THR A 63 7.01 -17.95 -19.39
CA THR A 63 7.87 -18.06 -20.57
C THR A 63 7.92 -16.72 -21.29
N ALA A 64 9.00 -16.44 -22.04
CA ALA A 64 9.17 -15.18 -22.77
C ALA A 64 7.95 -14.81 -23.64
N LYS A 65 7.33 -15.80 -24.29
CA LYS A 65 6.09 -15.60 -25.07
C LYS A 65 4.88 -15.22 -24.21
N LEU A 66 4.73 -15.80 -23.01
CA LEU A 66 3.65 -15.44 -22.09
C LEU A 66 3.90 -14.08 -21.45
N GLU A 67 5.15 -13.72 -21.18
CA GLU A 67 5.54 -12.41 -20.68
C GLU A 67 5.23 -11.30 -21.68
N GLN A 68 5.58 -11.50 -22.95
CA GLN A 68 5.19 -10.58 -24.04
C GLN A 68 3.67 -10.46 -24.16
N CYS A 69 2.95 -11.59 -24.11
CA CYS A 69 1.49 -11.59 -24.14
C CYS A 69 0.88 -10.87 -22.92
N PHE A 70 1.51 -10.99 -21.74
CA PHE A 70 1.11 -10.26 -20.55
C PHE A 70 1.30 -8.75 -20.71
N LEU A 71 2.46 -8.31 -21.21
CA LEU A 71 2.76 -6.90 -21.46
C LEU A 71 1.75 -6.29 -22.43
N LEU A 72 1.50 -6.95 -23.56
CA LEU A 72 0.57 -6.45 -24.58
C LEU A 72 -0.87 -6.33 -24.05
N LEU A 73 -1.36 -7.36 -23.33
CA LEU A 73 -2.77 -7.41 -22.91
C LEU A 73 -3.07 -6.62 -21.63
N TYR A 74 -2.13 -6.55 -20.68
CA TYR A 74 -2.39 -6.02 -19.33
C TYR A 74 -1.59 -4.77 -18.98
N VAL A 75 -0.49 -4.48 -19.67
CA VAL A 75 0.29 -3.25 -19.45
C VAL A 75 -0.02 -2.22 -20.53
N GLN A 76 -0.05 -2.65 -21.79
CA GLN A 76 -0.33 -1.78 -22.94
C GLN A 76 -1.81 -1.78 -23.34
N ASN A 77 -2.65 -2.58 -22.68
CA ASN A 77 -4.10 -2.67 -22.90
C ASN A 77 -4.52 -2.94 -24.35
N PHE A 78 -3.71 -3.69 -25.11
CA PHE A 78 -4.09 -4.08 -26.46
C PHE A 78 -5.23 -5.09 -26.49
N THR A 79 -6.04 -5.00 -27.54
CA THR A 79 -7.04 -6.01 -27.84
C THR A 79 -6.37 -7.33 -28.27
N VAL A 80 -7.13 -8.43 -28.18
CA VAL A 80 -6.66 -9.75 -28.62
C VAL A 80 -6.18 -9.72 -30.07
N ALA A 81 -6.88 -8.99 -30.94
CA ALA A 81 -6.54 -8.87 -32.36
C ALA A 81 -5.23 -8.09 -32.58
N GLN A 82 -5.02 -7.00 -31.85
CA GLN A 82 -3.78 -6.23 -31.90
C GLN A 82 -2.60 -7.05 -31.37
N ALA A 83 -2.78 -7.72 -30.23
CA ALA A 83 -1.75 -8.59 -29.67
C ALA A 83 -1.42 -9.77 -30.59
N ALA A 84 -2.41 -10.35 -31.27
CA ALA A 84 -2.23 -11.41 -32.25
C ALA A 84 -1.36 -10.95 -33.43
N LYS A 85 -1.63 -9.74 -33.96
CA LYS A 85 -0.84 -9.13 -35.03
C LYS A 85 0.61 -8.90 -34.61
N ILE A 86 0.84 -8.37 -33.41
CA ILE A 86 2.19 -8.09 -32.90
C ILE A 86 2.98 -9.38 -32.62
N LEU A 87 2.31 -10.40 -32.06
CA LEU A 87 2.94 -11.68 -31.73
C LEU A 87 3.08 -12.62 -32.94
N GLY A 88 2.51 -12.28 -34.09
CA GLY A 88 2.51 -13.13 -35.28
C GLY A 88 1.77 -14.46 -35.07
N VAL A 89 0.71 -14.48 -34.28
CA VAL A 89 -0.07 -15.69 -33.97
C VAL A 89 -1.57 -15.47 -34.15
N SER A 90 -2.36 -16.55 -34.23
CA SER A 90 -3.81 -16.44 -34.38
C SER A 90 -4.50 -15.89 -33.12
N ASN A 91 -5.66 -15.27 -33.30
CA ASN A 91 -6.51 -14.79 -32.20
C ASN A 91 -6.86 -15.89 -31.20
N VAL A 92 -7.11 -17.11 -31.70
CA VAL A 92 -7.38 -18.29 -30.87
C VAL A 92 -6.18 -18.59 -29.98
N ARG A 93 -4.96 -18.50 -30.52
CA ARG A 93 -3.75 -18.75 -29.76
C ARG A 93 -3.54 -17.70 -28.67
N VAL A 94 -3.79 -16.42 -28.96
CA VAL A 94 -3.72 -15.36 -27.94
C VAL A 94 -4.77 -15.59 -26.83
N ARG A 95 -5.99 -16.02 -27.17
CA ARG A 95 -7.01 -16.38 -26.17
C ARG A 95 -6.54 -17.53 -25.27
N GLN A 96 -5.96 -18.58 -25.85
CA GLN A 96 -5.38 -19.70 -25.08
C GLN A 96 -4.23 -19.22 -24.18
N MET A 97 -3.35 -18.36 -24.68
CA MET A 97 -2.27 -17.77 -23.89
C MET A 97 -2.81 -16.92 -22.75
N ARG A 98 -3.88 -16.16 -22.96
CA ARG A 98 -4.57 -15.38 -21.93
C ARG A 98 -5.15 -16.27 -20.83
N ILE A 99 -5.79 -17.38 -21.20
CA ILE A 99 -6.31 -18.37 -20.24
C ILE A 99 -5.16 -18.97 -19.43
N LYS A 100 -4.08 -19.39 -20.10
CA LYS A 100 -2.87 -19.94 -19.47
C LYS A 100 -2.22 -18.92 -18.51
N LEU A 101 -2.12 -17.67 -18.94
CA LEU A 101 -1.64 -16.55 -18.11
C LEU A 101 -2.48 -16.41 -16.84
N LYS A 102 -3.80 -16.39 -16.95
CA LYS A 102 -4.69 -16.33 -15.78
C LYS A 102 -4.44 -17.50 -14.83
N THR A 103 -4.32 -18.71 -15.34
CA THR A 103 -4.11 -19.90 -14.49
C THR A 103 -2.77 -19.85 -13.76
N VAL A 104 -1.70 -19.47 -14.47
CA VAL A 104 -0.36 -19.36 -13.88
C VAL A 104 -0.30 -18.23 -12.85
N LEU A 105 -0.90 -17.07 -13.16
CA LEU A 105 -0.97 -15.94 -12.23
C LEU A 105 -1.82 -16.27 -11.00
N LEU A 106 -2.96 -16.96 -11.15
CA LEU A 106 -3.78 -17.41 -10.04
C LEU A 106 -3.05 -18.43 -9.16
N LYS A 107 -2.32 -19.37 -9.75
CA LYS A 107 -1.47 -20.29 -8.99
C LYS A 107 -0.40 -19.52 -8.22
N ALA A 108 0.31 -18.60 -8.87
CA ALA A 108 1.35 -17.79 -8.24
C ALA A 108 0.80 -16.86 -7.14
N ALA A 109 -0.38 -16.26 -7.33
CA ALA A 109 -1.08 -15.50 -6.31
C ALA A 109 -1.58 -16.39 -5.17
N GLY A 110 -2.01 -17.62 -5.49
CA GLY A 110 -2.32 -18.66 -4.51
C GLY A 110 -1.11 -19.00 -3.63
N TYR A 111 0.11 -19.01 -4.17
CA TYR A 111 1.35 -19.12 -3.38
C TYR A 111 1.63 -17.88 -2.52
N VAL A 112 1.16 -16.68 -2.91
CA VAL A 112 1.23 -15.46 -2.07
C VAL A 112 0.24 -15.54 -0.90
N GLY A 113 -0.95 -16.06 -1.15
CA GLY A 113 -1.99 -16.26 -0.12
C GLY A 113 -1.68 -17.44 0.81
N ARG A 114 -1.17 -18.55 0.26
CA ARG A 114 -0.76 -19.78 0.97
C ARG A 114 0.74 -19.82 1.22
N ASN A 115 1.35 -18.68 1.53
CA ASN A 115 2.78 -18.62 1.77
C ASN A 115 3.11 -19.43 3.04
N PRO A 116 3.71 -20.64 2.97
CA PRO A 116 4.03 -21.41 4.19
C PRO A 116 5.09 -20.67 5.03
N LYS A 117 5.86 -19.80 4.38
CA LYS A 117 6.87 -18.92 5.00
C LYS A 117 6.31 -17.68 5.69
N ARG A 118 5.01 -17.39 5.55
CA ARG A 118 4.32 -16.44 6.46
C ARG A 118 3.79 -17.13 7.72
N GLY A 119 3.68 -18.46 7.70
CA GLY A 119 3.37 -19.31 8.87
C GLY A 119 4.60 -19.59 9.75
N HIS A 120 5.80 -19.69 9.16
CA HIS A 120 7.03 -19.99 9.89
C HIS A 120 8.21 -19.14 9.39
N LEU A 121 8.19 -17.83 9.63
CA LEU A 121 9.42 -17.25 10.18
C LEU A 121 9.33 -17.67 11.64
N ASP A 122 10.01 -18.76 12.00
CA ASP A 122 10.00 -19.28 13.35
C ASP A 122 10.23 -18.12 14.28
N ARG A 123 9.19 -17.82 15.06
CA ARG A 123 9.22 -16.74 16.02
C ARG A 123 10.38 -17.11 16.94
N PRO A 124 11.44 -16.30 17.02
CA PRO A 124 12.52 -16.61 17.94
C PRO A 124 11.88 -16.71 19.33
N GLN A 125 11.85 -17.93 19.86
CA GLN A 125 11.40 -18.15 21.23
C GLN A 125 12.37 -17.34 22.10
N ASN A 126 11.85 -16.50 22.99
CA ASN A 126 12.62 -15.60 23.89
C ASN A 126 12.91 -14.17 23.41
N MET A 127 12.03 -13.57 22.59
CA MET A 127 12.09 -12.13 22.33
C MET A 127 11.34 -11.29 23.37
N THR A 128 11.95 -10.19 23.81
CA THR A 128 11.26 -9.15 24.58
C THR A 128 10.17 -8.47 23.74
N ARG A 129 9.21 -7.81 24.40
CA ARG A 129 8.10 -7.11 23.73
C ARG A 129 8.60 -6.08 22.70
N ASN A 130 9.66 -5.35 23.03
CA ASN A 130 10.27 -4.36 22.13
C ASN A 130 10.98 -5.00 20.94
N GLN A 131 11.72 -6.08 21.16
CA GLN A 131 12.37 -6.80 20.07
C GLN A 131 11.33 -7.36 19.09
N ARG A 132 10.22 -7.91 19.61
CA ARG A 132 9.11 -8.42 18.78
C ARG A 132 8.51 -7.33 17.91
N ARG A 133 8.36 -6.13 18.47
CA ARG A 133 7.84 -4.97 17.74
C ARG A 133 8.78 -4.58 16.60
N ILE A 134 10.08 -4.44 16.87
CA ILE A 134 11.10 -4.14 15.87
C ILE A 134 11.14 -5.20 14.75
N TRP A 135 11.13 -6.48 15.11
CA TRP A 135 11.18 -7.58 14.15
C TRP A 135 9.92 -7.64 13.28
N ARG A 136 8.74 -7.39 13.85
CA ARG A 136 7.49 -7.29 13.10
C ARG A 136 7.54 -6.15 12.08
N LEU A 137 7.94 -4.96 12.52
CA LEU A 137 8.07 -3.78 11.67
C LEU A 137 9.06 -4.04 10.52
N LYS A 138 10.15 -4.76 10.79
CA LYS A 138 11.17 -5.09 9.79
C LYS A 138 10.74 -6.18 8.81
N HIS A 139 10.27 -7.32 9.31
CA HIS A 139 10.10 -8.54 8.52
C HIS A 139 8.66 -8.78 8.06
N ARG A 140 7.65 -8.30 8.79
CA ARG A 140 6.25 -8.38 8.37
C ARG A 140 5.82 -7.16 7.58
N GLU A 141 6.22 -5.97 8.04
CA GLU A 141 5.79 -4.69 7.45
C GLU A 141 6.83 -4.13 6.47
N GLY A 142 8.08 -4.58 6.53
CA GLY A 142 9.10 -4.27 5.53
C GLY A 142 9.73 -2.89 5.66
N LEU A 143 9.64 -2.26 6.85
CA LEU A 143 10.14 -0.92 7.11
C LEU A 143 11.69 -0.87 7.14
N PRO A 144 12.32 0.19 6.60
CA PRO A 144 13.75 0.41 6.74
C PRO A 144 14.09 0.76 8.20
N SER A 145 15.29 0.39 8.65
CA SER A 145 15.67 0.49 10.07
C SER A 145 15.61 1.93 10.61
N LYS A 146 15.79 2.93 9.74
CA LYS A 146 15.68 4.36 10.08
C LYS A 146 14.23 4.78 10.37
N GLU A 147 13.27 4.26 9.62
CA GLU A 147 11.84 4.51 9.86
C GLU A 147 11.36 3.76 11.11
N ILE A 148 11.86 2.54 11.34
CA ILE A 148 11.56 1.82 12.59
C ILE A 148 12.06 2.60 13.81
N ALA A 149 13.25 3.17 13.72
CA ALA A 149 13.84 4.00 14.77
C ALA A 149 12.97 5.23 15.07
N ALA A 150 12.57 5.97 14.03
CA ALA A 150 11.67 7.11 14.16
C ALA A 150 10.31 6.71 14.74
N HIS A 151 9.70 5.65 14.23
CA HIS A 151 8.38 5.15 14.67
C HIS A 151 8.37 4.67 16.13
N LEU A 152 9.50 4.21 16.64
CA LEU A 152 9.62 3.69 18.01
C LEU A 152 10.30 4.67 18.98
N GLY A 153 10.74 5.84 18.51
CA GLY A 153 11.46 6.82 19.32
C GLY A 153 12.79 6.28 19.88
N ILE A 154 13.46 5.38 19.16
CA ILE A 154 14.71 4.74 19.59
C ILE A 154 15.82 4.99 18.57
N SER A 155 17.08 4.84 19.00
CA SER A 155 18.22 5.05 18.11
C SER A 155 18.29 3.98 17.00
N LEU A 156 18.76 4.39 15.82
CA LEU A 156 19.03 3.48 14.70
C LEU A 156 20.00 2.34 15.10
N ARG A 157 20.97 2.65 15.97
CA ARG A 157 21.92 1.67 16.50
C ARG A 157 21.20 0.59 17.32
N ALA A 158 20.24 0.96 18.16
CA ALA A 158 19.44 0.01 18.95
C ALA A 158 18.61 -0.92 18.05
N VAL A 159 17.95 -0.37 17.01
CA VAL A 159 17.21 -1.17 16.02
C VAL A 159 18.12 -2.18 15.33
N ASN A 160 19.27 -1.74 14.85
CA ASN A 160 20.21 -2.62 14.15
C ASN A 160 20.82 -3.68 15.09
N MET A 161 21.08 -3.36 16.35
CA MET A 161 21.54 -4.35 17.34
C MET A 161 20.47 -5.43 17.59
N VAL A 162 19.21 -5.04 17.73
CA VAL A 162 18.10 -5.97 17.88
C VAL A 162 17.98 -6.87 16.66
N LEU A 163 17.98 -6.31 15.45
CA LEU A 163 17.88 -7.09 14.21
C LEU A 163 19.08 -8.02 13.97
N ARG A 164 20.27 -7.69 14.50
CA ARG A 164 21.44 -8.59 14.42
C ARG A 164 21.37 -9.76 15.39
N ARG A 165 20.76 -9.57 16.57
CA ARG A 165 20.61 -10.61 17.61
C ARG A 165 19.46 -11.57 17.32
N VAL A 166 18.47 -11.10 16.58
CA VAL A 166 17.27 -11.85 16.23
C VAL A 166 17.47 -12.43 14.83
N LYS A 167 18.15 -13.58 14.74
CA LYS A 167 18.30 -14.37 13.51
C LYS A 167 17.29 -15.51 13.50
#